data_AF-V8CRX9-F1
#
_entry.id   AF-V8CRX9-F1
#
_cell.length_a   1.000
_cell.length_b   1.000
_cell.length_c   1.000
_cell.angle_alpha   90.00
_cell.angle_beta   90.00
_cell.angle_gamma   90.00
#
_symmetry.space_group_name_H-M   'P 1'
#
loop_
_entity.id
_entity.type
_entity.pdbx_description
1 polymer ?
#
loop_
_entity_poly.entity_id
_entity_poly.type
_entity_poly.pdbx_seq_one_letter_code
_entity_poly.pdbx_strand_id
1 'polypeptide(L)' 'MMDVLRRGSDAVRWYVGAMMGDSDYARYLAHHRARHPADVPMTERDYWRTRYRDQDRNPQGRCC' A
#
# COMPACT_ATOMS: atom_id res chain seq x y z
N MET A 1 26.30 -16.58 5.99
CA MET A 1 26.59 -15.57 4.94
C MET A 1 25.34 -15.26 4.11
N MET A 2 24.69 -16.26 3.51
CA MET A 2 23.52 -16.05 2.62
C MET A 2 22.26 -15.53 3.33
N ASP A 3 22.04 -15.86 4.61
CA ASP A 3 20.89 -15.35 5.39
C ASP A 3 20.94 -13.85 5.70
N VAL A 4 22.15 -13.31 5.89
CA VAL A 4 22.35 -11.86 6.11
C VAL A 4 22.07 -11.10 4.81
N LEU A 5 22.46 -11.67 3.67
CA LEU A 5 22.18 -11.11 2.35
C LEU A 5 20.67 -11.10 2.05
N ARG A 6 19.94 -12.17 2.40
CA ARG A 6 18.47 -12.20 2.27
C ARG A 6 17.78 -11.15 3.14
N ARG A 7 18.13 -11.07 4.42
CA ARG A 7 17.59 -10.03 5.33
C ARG A 7 17.88 -8.62 4.85
N GLY A 8 19.08 -8.37 4.35
CA GLY A 8 19.46 -7.08 3.76
C GLY A 8 18.62 -6.75 2.53
N SER A 9 18.38 -7.73 1.65
CA SER A 9 17.56 -7.54 0.45
C SER A 9 16.09 -7.27 0.74
N ASP A 10 15.52 -7.90 1.78
CA ASP A 10 14.14 -7.64 2.23
C ASP A 10 14.00 -6.25 2.84
N ALA A 11 14.98 -5.79 3.62
CA ALA A 11 15.01 -4.44 4.18
C ALA A 11 15.14 -3.37 3.09
N VAL A 12 15.99 -3.59 2.09
CA VAL A 12 16.13 -2.69 0.93
C VAL A 12 14.85 -2.68 0.09
N ARG A 13 14.23 -3.85 -0.16
CA ARG A 13 12.96 -3.92 -0.88
C ARG A 13 11.82 -3.22 -0.13
N TRP A 14 11.76 -3.40 1.19
CA TRP A 14 10.80 -2.68 2.05
C TRP A 14 11.05 -1.18 2.01
N TYR A 15 12.31 -0.74 2.15
CA TYR A 15 12.69 0.68 2.15
C TYR A 15 12.41 1.35 0.80
N VAL A 16 12.76 0.69 -0.30
CA VAL A 16 12.46 1.16 -1.66
C VAL A 16 10.95 1.20 -1.91
N GLY A 17 10.20 0.19 -1.47
CA GLY A 17 8.73 0.20 -1.55
C GLY A 17 8.07 1.26 -0.66
N ALA A 18 8.69 1.61 0.46
CA ALA A 18 8.24 2.69 1.33
C ALA A 18 8.56 4.08 0.76
N MET A 19 9.74 4.26 0.14
CA MET A 19 10.18 5.55 -0.41
C MET A 19 9.60 5.87 -1.79
N MET A 20 9.35 4.88 -2.65
CA MET A 20 8.78 5.11 -3.99
C MET A 20 7.26 5.36 -3.98
N GLY A 21 6.60 5.28 -2.82
CA GLY A 21 5.15 5.51 -2.72
C GLY A 21 4.28 4.37 -3.28
N ASP A 22 4.88 3.30 -3.80
CA ASP A 22 4.19 2.15 -4.40
C ASP A 22 3.53 1.19 -3.38
N SER A 23 3.70 1.43 -2.07
CA SER A 23 3.18 0.54 -1.02
C SER A 23 1.88 1.02 -0.38
N ASP A 24 1.08 1.83 -1.09
CA ASP A 24 -0.25 2.29 -0.64
C ASP A 24 -1.16 1.11 -0.24
N TYR A 25 -1.11 0.01 -1.01
CA TYR A 25 -1.85 -1.21 -0.69
C TYR A 25 -1.33 -1.93 0.55
N ALA A 26 0.00 -2.00 0.76
CA ALA A 26 0.57 -2.59 1.96
C ALA A 26 0.22 -1.77 3.22
N ARG A 27 0.19 -0.44 3.10
CA ARG A 27 -0.29 0.47 4.14
C ARG A 27 -1.77 0.25 4.44
N TYR A 28 -2.60 0.08 3.41
CA TYR A 28 -4.01 -0.33 3.57
C TYR A 28 -4.13 -1.65 4.31
N LEU A 29 -3.35 -2.67 3.96
CA LEU A 29 -3.38 -3.98 4.64
C LEU A 29 -2.95 -3.90 6.10
N ALA A 30 -1.90 -3.15 6.41
CA ALA A 30 -1.47 -2.93 7.79
C ALA A 30 -2.56 -2.23 8.61
N HIS A 31 -3.18 -1.21 8.03
CA HIS A 31 -4.28 -0.49 8.64
C HIS A 31 -5.54 -1.35 8.84
N HIS A 32 -5.89 -2.13 7.81
CA HIS A 32 -7.03 -3.03 7.82
C HIS A 32 -6.85 -4.11 8.87
N ARG A 33 -5.67 -4.74 8.98
CA ARG A 33 -5.39 -5.72 10.03
C ARG A 33 -5.45 -5.12 11.44
N ALA A 34 -5.05 -3.85 11.59
CA ALA A 34 -5.10 -3.16 12.88
C ALA A 34 -6.53 -2.78 13.31
N ARG A 35 -7.42 -2.41 12.38
CA ARG A 35 -8.79 -1.97 12.68
C ARG A 35 -9.87 -3.04 12.50
N HIS A 36 -9.64 -3.96 11.57
CA HIS A 36 -10.57 -4.98 11.13
C HIS A 36 -9.85 -6.34 11.05
N PRO A 37 -9.42 -6.91 12.19
CA PRO A 37 -8.69 -8.17 12.20
C PRO A 37 -9.54 -9.38 11.77
N ALA A 38 -10.86 -9.28 11.83
CA ALA A 38 -11.80 -10.36 11.47
C ALA A 38 -12.32 -10.27 10.03
N ASP A 39 -12.13 -9.14 9.33
CA ASP A 39 -12.63 -8.96 7.98
C ASP A 39 -11.55 -9.31 6.94
N VAL A 40 -11.99 -9.78 5.77
CA VAL A 40 -11.11 -10.04 4.64
C VAL A 40 -10.78 -8.71 3.96
N PRO A 41 -9.49 -8.33 3.84
CA PRO A 41 -9.12 -7.11 3.14
C PRO A 41 -9.49 -7.22 1.65
N MET A 42 -9.76 -6.07 1.03
CA MET A 42 -9.99 -5.98 -0.41
C MET A 42 -8.75 -6.46 -1.17
N THR A 43 -8.98 -7.03 -2.36
CA THR A 43 -7.88 -7.35 -3.27
C THR A 43 -7.17 -6.08 -3.73
N GLU A 44 -5.90 -6.21 -4.11
CA GLU A 44 -5.09 -5.08 -4.60
C GLU A 44 -5.75 -4.37 -5.78
N ARG A 45 -6.32 -5.14 -6.72
CA ARG A 45 -7.02 -4.59 -7.90
C ARG A 45 -8.25 -3.78 -7.50
N ASP A 46 -9.05 -4.27 -6.54
CA ASP A 46 -10.25 -3.58 -6.09
C ASP A 46 -9.92 -2.32 -5.27
N TYR A 47 -8.83 -2.37 -4.50
CA TYR A 47 -8.28 -1.21 -3.81
C TYR A 47 -7.93 -0.09 -4.80
N TRP A 48 -7.14 -0.39 -5.83
CA TRP A 48 -6.76 0.59 -6.85
C TRP A 48 -7.95 1.11 -7.64
N ARG A 49 -8.88 0.22 -8.03
CA ARG A 49 -10.12 0.62 -8.72
C ARG A 49 -10.96 1.59 -7.88
N THR A 50 -11.11 1.32 -6.60
CA THR A 50 -11.84 2.20 -5.67
C THR A 50 -11.12 3.53 -5.51
N ARG A 51 -9.80 3.50 -5.32
CA ARG A 51 -8.96 4.69 -5.17
C ARG A 51 -8.98 5.60 -6.41
N TYR A 52 -8.97 5.05 -7.61
CA TYR A 52 -9.10 5.85 -8.84
C TYR A 52 -10.51 6.39 -9.01
N ARG A 53 -11.55 5.61 -8.71
CA ARG A 53 -12.93 6.08 -8.72
C ARG A 53 -13.15 7.23 -7.73
N ASP A 54 -12.55 7.15 -6.56
CA ASP A 54 -12.68 8.18 -5.53
C ASP A 54 -11.91 9.45 -5.93
N GLN A 55 -10.76 9.33 -6.60
CA GLN A 55 -10.05 10.47 -7.20
C GLN A 55 -10.81 11.12 -8.36
N ASP A 56 -11.45 10.31 -9.20
CA ASP A 56 -12.29 10.77 -10.31
C ASP A 56 -13.56 11.47 -9.81
N ARG A 57 -14.21 10.92 -8.77
CA ARG A 57 -15.41 11.47 -8.16
C ARG A 57 -15.14 12.70 -7.30
N ASN A 58 -14.00 12.74 -6.62
CA ASN A 58 -13.60 13.85 -5.79
C ASN A 58 -12.26 14.41 -6.29
N PRO A 59 -12.26 15.15 -7.42
CA PRO A 59 -11.09 15.85 -7.89
C PRO A 59 -10.78 16.95 -6.88
N GLN A 60 -9.97 16.60 -5.89
CA GLN A 60 -9.58 17.50 -4.80
C GLN A 60 -9.03 18.77 -5.44
N GLY A 61 -9.69 19.89 -5.13
CA GLY A 61 -9.82 21.08 -5.96
C GLY A 61 -8.65 21.33 -6.90
N ARG A 62 -8.95 21.35 -8.22
CA ARG A 62 -8.11 22.10 -9.15
C ARG A 62 -8.14 23.54 -8.66
N CYS A 63 -7.02 24.02 -8.12
CA CYS A 63 -6.85 25.43 -7.83
C CYS A 63 -7.03 26.16 -9.16
N CYS A 64 -8.20 26.78 -9.32
CA CYS A 64 -8.36 27.95 -10.15
C CYS A 64 -7.76 29.14 -9.41
#